data_AF-A0A3N7CMQ4-F1
#
_entry.id   AF-A0A3N7CMQ4-F1
#
_cell.length_a   1.000
_cell.length_b   1.000
_cell.length_c   1.000
_cell.angle_alpha   90.00
_cell.angle_beta   90.00
_cell.angle_gamma   90.00
#
_symmetry.space_group_name_H-M   'P 1'
#
loop_
_entity.id
_entity.type
_entity.pdbx_description
1 polymer ?
#
loop_
_entity_poly.entity_id
_entity_poly.type
_entity_poly.pdbx_seq_one_letter_code
_entity_poly.pdbx_strand_id
1 'polypeptide(L)'
;MLPFKKNIMGIISEKTERKALLEMAKTLRFFERLELLQISAGDIVRIAHAEHIIRDVIGNNGYGVRFSRKRGTGITKLNIR
;
A
#
# COMPACT_ATOMS: atom_id res chain seq x y z
N MET A 1 -24.68 12.97 -13.26
CA MET A 1 -24.06 12.77 -11.93
C MET A 1 -24.11 11.28 -11.63
N LEU A 2 -23.05 10.55 -11.98
CA LEU A 2 -23.00 9.10 -11.79
C LEU A 2 -22.56 8.78 -10.35
N PRO A 3 -23.22 7.87 -9.62
CA PRO A 3 -22.75 7.40 -8.34
C PRO A 3 -21.59 6.41 -8.59
N PHE A 4 -20.42 6.93 -8.93
CA PHE A 4 -19.27 6.07 -9.21
C PHE A 4 -18.65 5.59 -7.89
N LYS A 5 -18.65 4.26 -7.74
CA LYS A 5 -17.98 3.47 -6.70
C LYS A 5 -18.60 3.48 -5.30
N LYS A 6 -19.74 2.81 -5.20
CA LYS A 6 -19.88 1.75 -4.18
C LYS A 6 -18.85 0.66 -4.54
N ASN A 7 -17.56 0.92 -4.27
CA ASN A 7 -16.51 -0.09 -4.42
C ASN A 7 -16.99 -1.31 -3.66
N ILE A 8 -16.94 -2.46 -4.33
CA ILE A 8 -16.98 -3.84 -3.83
C ILE A 8 -16.74 -3.87 -2.31
N MET A 9 -17.78 -3.55 -1.53
CA MET A 9 -17.70 -3.54 -0.08
C MET A 9 -17.93 -4.99 0.29
N GLY A 10 -16.84 -5.75 0.17
CA GLY A 10 -16.80 -7.16 0.48
C GLY A 10 -17.36 -7.38 1.88
N ILE A 11 -17.81 -8.61 2.12
CA ILE A 11 -18.48 -9.16 3.31
C ILE A 11 -17.66 -9.00 4.63
N ILE A 12 -16.60 -8.20 4.64
CA ILE A 12 -15.56 -8.12 5.66
C ILE A 12 -15.64 -6.80 6.43
N SER A 13 -15.37 -6.83 7.74
CA SER A 13 -15.42 -5.63 8.59
C SER A 13 -14.33 -4.60 8.25
N GLU A 14 -14.60 -3.31 8.47
CA GLU A 14 -13.62 -2.21 8.30
C GLU A 14 -12.33 -2.47 9.07
N LYS A 15 -12.42 -3.08 10.26
CA LYS A 15 -11.25 -3.47 11.07
C LYS A 15 -10.38 -4.50 10.35
N THR A 16 -11.00 -5.48 9.70
CA THR A 16 -10.31 -6.54 8.96
C THR A 16 -9.65 -5.96 7.72
N GLU A 17 -10.37 -5.13 6.97
CA GLU A 17 -9.83 -4.43 5.79
C GLU A 17 -8.63 -3.55 6.17
N ARG A 18 -8.78 -2.72 7.21
CA ARG A 18 -7.68 -1.88 7.71
C ARG A 18 -6.48 -2.72 8.13
N LYS A 19 -6.69 -3.89 8.72
CA LYS A 19 -5.59 -4.81 9.09
C LYS A 19 -4.90 -5.36 7.84
N ALA A 20 -5.65 -5.77 6.82
CA ALA A 20 -5.08 -6.25 5.55
C ALA A 20 -4.23 -5.16 4.87
N LEU A 21 -4.76 -3.94 4.78
CA LEU A 21 -4.03 -2.78 4.24
C LEU A 21 -2.76 -2.47 5.04
N LEU A 22 -2.79 -2.63 6.37
CA LEU A 22 -1.62 -2.45 7.22
C LEU A 22 -0.55 -3.51 6.97
N GLU A 23 -0.94 -4.78 6.81
CA GLU A 23 0.02 -5.85 6.46
C GLU A 23 0.64 -5.61 5.08
N MET A 24 -0.15 -5.18 4.08
CA MET A 24 0.37 -4.74 2.78
C MET A 24 1.34 -3.56 2.93
N ALA A 25 1.01 -2.56 3.74
CA ALA A 25 1.88 -1.41 3.95
C ALA A 25 3.25 -1.82 4.55
N LYS A 26 3.27 -2.80 5.45
CA LYS A 26 4.52 -3.30 6.05
C LYS A 26 5.47 -3.90 5.01
N THR A 27 4.95 -4.50 3.94
CA THR A 27 5.82 -5.09 2.90
C THR A 27 6.59 -4.04 2.11
N LEU A 28 6.03 -2.83 1.97
CA LEU A 28 6.68 -1.71 1.26
C LEU A 28 8.06 -1.35 1.82
N ARG A 29 8.30 -1.54 3.13
CA ARG A 29 9.61 -1.28 3.75
C ARG A 29 10.72 -2.16 3.16
N PHE A 30 10.39 -3.34 2.64
CA PHE A 30 11.39 -4.23 2.08
C PHE A 30 11.86 -3.77 0.70
N PHE A 31 11.04 -3.04 -0.05
CA PHE A 31 11.40 -2.54 -1.39
C PHE A 31 12.61 -1.60 -1.33
N GLU A 32 12.69 -0.72 -0.32
CA GLU A 32 13.87 0.14 -0.07
C GLU A 32 15.17 -0.66 0.16
N ARG A 33 15.08 -1.93 0.56
CA ARG A 33 16.25 -2.79 0.82
C ARG A 33 16.65 -3.64 -0.39
N LEU A 34 15.81 -3.69 -1.44
CA LEU A 34 16.09 -4.50 -2.62
C LEU A 34 17.20 -3.89 -3.48
N GLU A 35 17.41 -2.57 -3.40
CA GLU A 35 18.50 -1.87 -4.11
C GLU A 35 19.91 -2.40 -3.76
N LEU A 36 20.05 -3.09 -2.62
CA LEU A 36 21.32 -3.69 -2.18
C LEU A 36 21.59 -5.08 -2.76
N LEU A 37 20.65 -5.64 -3.52
CA LEU A 37 20.78 -6.97 -4.11
C LEU A 37 21.37 -6.88 -5.53
N GLN A 38 21.96 -7.97 -6.00
CA GLN A 38 22.37 -8.09 -7.40
C GLN A 38 21.12 -8.42 -8.24
N ILE A 39 20.47 -7.40 -8.77
CA ILE A 39 19.24 -7.53 -9.55
C ILE A 39 19.44 -7.03 -10.98
N SER A 40 18.77 -7.66 -11.95
CA SER A 40 18.82 -7.21 -13.35
C SER A 40 18.04 -5.90 -13.53
N ALA A 41 18.35 -5.15 -14.58
CA ALA A 41 17.59 -3.96 -14.94
C ALA A 41 16.09 -4.24 -15.17
N GLY A 42 15.76 -5.41 -15.75
CA GLY A 42 14.37 -5.81 -15.96
C GLY A 42 13.62 -6.07 -14.66
N ASP A 43 14.30 -6.62 -13.66
CA ASP A 43 13.72 -6.89 -12.35
C ASP A 43 13.51 -5.60 -11.54
N ILE A 44 14.40 -4.61 -11.67
CA ILE A 44 14.22 -3.27 -11.06
C ILE A 44 12.87 -2.67 -11.48
N VAL A 45 12.55 -2.73 -12.78
CA VAL A 45 11.26 -2.22 -13.30
C VAL A 45 10.08 -2.99 -12.71
N ARG A 46 10.19 -4.32 -12.61
CA ARG A 46 9.13 -5.17 -12.03
C ARG A 46 8.92 -4.89 -10.54
N ILE A 47 10.01 -4.68 -9.79
CA ILE A 47 9.98 -4.33 -8.37
C ILE A 47 9.31 -2.97 -8.18
N ALA A 48 9.70 -1.96 -8.95
CA ALA A 48 9.08 -0.63 -8.89
C ALA A 48 7.58 -0.70 -9.22
N HIS A 49 7.21 -1.49 -10.23
CA HIS A 49 5.81 -1.71 -10.58
C HIS A 49 5.01 -2.42 -9.47
N ALA A 50 5.59 -3.43 -8.82
CA ALA A 50 4.98 -4.10 -7.68
C ALA A 50 4.79 -3.16 -6.48
N GLU A 51 5.78 -2.31 -6.19
CA GLU A 51 5.66 -1.29 -5.15
C GLU A 51 4.51 -0.33 -5.45
N HIS A 52 4.41 0.13 -6.70
CA HIS A 52 3.37 1.05 -7.15
C HIS A 52 1.98 0.45 -6.99
N ILE A 53 1.78 -0.81 -7.43
CA ILE A 53 0.50 -1.52 -7.26
C ILE A 53 0.07 -1.55 -5.79
N ILE A 54 0.99 -1.87 -4.87
CA ILE A 54 0.65 -1.95 -3.44
C ILE A 54 0.26 -0.57 -2.90
N ARG A 55 1.00 0.48 -3.26
CA ARG A 55 0.68 1.86 -2.85
C ARG A 55 -0.67 2.31 -3.40
N ASP A 56 -0.97 1.99 -4.66
CA ASP A 56 -2.24 2.31 -5.30
C ASP A 56 -3.41 1.58 -4.66
N VAL A 57 -3.26 0.30 -4.32
CA VAL A 57 -4.30 -0.42 -3.58
C VAL A 57 -4.58 0.26 -2.24
N ILE A 58 -3.55 0.65 -1.48
CA ILE A 58 -3.74 1.32 -0.19
C ILE A 58 -4.39 2.70 -0.37
N GLY A 59 -3.92 3.47 -1.35
CA GLY A 59 -4.43 4.81 -1.68
C GLY A 59 -5.87 4.81 -2.16
N ASN A 60 -6.23 3.88 -3.04
CA ASN A 60 -7.59 3.71 -3.54
C ASN A 60 -8.59 3.30 -2.45
N ASN A 61 -8.11 2.75 -1.33
CA ASN A 61 -8.89 2.49 -0.13
C ASN A 61 -8.85 3.65 0.90
N GLY A 62 -8.35 4.83 0.50
CA GLY A 62 -8.40 6.05 1.30
C GLY A 62 -7.33 6.13 2.40
N TYR A 63 -6.25 5.37 2.29
CA TYR A 63 -5.16 5.38 3.25
C TYR A 63 -3.83 5.80 2.60
N GLY A 64 -2.99 6.49 3.38
CA GLY A 64 -1.60 6.76 3.08
C GLY A 64 -0.69 5.92 3.96
N VAL A 65 0.51 5.64 3.48
CA VAL A 65 1.53 4.87 4.21
C VAL A 65 2.53 5.82 4.87
N ARG A 66 2.88 5.55 6.12
CA ARG A 66 3.91 6.28 6.87
C ARG A 66 4.95 5.31 7.42
N PHE A 67 6.23 5.62 7.18
CA PHE A 67 7.35 4.93 7.80
C PHE A 67 7.88 5.73 8.99
N SER A 68 8.09 5.06 10.12
CA SER A 68 8.72 5.62 11.31
C SER A 68 9.86 4.70 11.76
N ARG A 69 11.00 5.29 12.12
CA ARG A 69 12.11 4.54 12.73
C ARG A 69 11.74 3.98 14.11
N LYS A 70 10.95 4.72 14.90
CA LYS A 70 10.53 4.31 16.26
C LYS A 70 9.27 3.46 16.29
N ARG A 71 8.30 3.71 15.40
CA ARG A 71 6.96 3.07 15.44
C ARG A 71 6.70 2.07 14.31
N GLY A 72 7.69 1.82 13.45
CA GLY A 72 7.54 0.90 12.32
C GLY A 72 6.72 1.50 11.18
N THR A 73 5.99 0.65 10.46
CA THR A 73 5.10 1.06 9.35
C THR A 73 3.68 1.23 9.85
N GLY A 74 3.04 2.33 9.48
CA GLY A 74 1.65 2.62 9.79
C GLY A 74 0.88 3.11 8.57
N ILE A 75 -0.44 3.08 8.67
CA ILE A 75 -1.35 3.69 7.68
C ILE A 75 -2.18 4.78 8.34
N THR A 76 -2.42 5.86 7.60
CA THR A 76 -3.20 7.03 8.04
C THR A 76 -4.29 7.31 7.02
N LYS A 77 -5.51 7.60 7.49
CA LYS A 77 -6.61 7.94 6.58
C LYS A 77 -6.28 9.24 5.85
N LEU A 78 -6.40 9.23 4.52
CA LEU A 78 -6.17 10.42 3.71
C LEU A 78 -7.42 11.30 3.82
N ASN A 79 -7.25 12.53 4.29
CA ASN A 79 -8.28 13.54 4.14
C ASN A 79 -8.22 14.05 2.69
N ILE A 80 -8.93 13.36 1.80
CA ILE A 80 -9.17 13.87 0.45
C ILE A 80 -10.25 14.94 0.61
N ARG A 81 -9.86 16.21 0.46
CA ARG A 81 -10.79 17.34 0.38
C ARG A 81 -11.44 17.39 -0.99
#